data_AF-A0A3N7H2T5-F1
#
_entry.id   AF-A0A3N7H2T5-F1
#
_cell.length_a   1.000
_cell.length_b   1.000
_cell.length_c   1.000
_cell.angle_alpha   90.00
_cell.angle_beta   90.00
_cell.angle_gamma   90.00
#
_symmetry.space_group_name_H-M   'P 1'
#
loop_
_entity.id
_entity.type
_entity.pdbx_description
1 polymer ?
#
loop_
_entity_poly.entity_id
_entity_poly.type
_entity_poly.pdbx_seq_one_letter_code
_entity_poly.pdbx_strand_id
1 'polypeptide(L)'
;GFLFGIAVAVKLGVPFVLIRKKGKLPPPFVAQKYDLEYGSAEIEMKEGQIKPGQRVLIHDDLLATGGTTEAAALLVEKQGATVSQFSFLIGLRDLGGRKKLEKFNAEICELLEY
;
A
#
# COMPACT_ATOMS: atom_id res chain seq x y z
N GLY A 1 -5.70 7.77 -0.83
CA GLY A 1 -6.07 6.34 -0.71
C GLY A 1 -7.55 6.04 -0.46
N PHE A 2 -8.09 6.30 0.74
CA PHE A 2 -9.38 5.71 1.16
C PHE A 2 -10.60 6.08 0.33
N LEU A 3 -10.63 7.31 -0.22
CA LEU A 3 -11.78 7.81 -0.98
C LEU A 3 -12.14 6.89 -2.15
N PHE A 4 -11.14 6.37 -2.85
CA PHE A 4 -11.32 5.49 -4.02
C PHE A 4 -11.08 4.02 -3.69
N GLY A 5 -10.21 3.71 -2.73
CA GLY A 5 -9.90 2.32 -2.36
C GLY A 5 -11.13 1.50 -1.93
N ILE A 6 -12.08 2.11 -1.21
CA ILE A 6 -13.33 1.45 -0.83
C ILE A 6 -14.21 1.20 -2.06
N ALA A 7 -14.35 2.19 -2.95
CA ALA A 7 -15.15 2.05 -4.17
C ALA A 7 -14.59 0.95 -5.10
N VAL A 8 -13.26 0.86 -5.21
CA VAL A 8 -12.57 -0.21 -5.95
C VAL A 8 -12.87 -1.57 -5.33
N ALA A 9 -12.71 -1.72 -4.00
CA ALA A 9 -12.97 -2.98 -3.31
C ALA A 9 -14.44 -3.43 -3.46
N VAL A 10 -15.39 -2.49 -3.33
CA VAL A 10 -16.83 -2.74 -3.55
C VAL A 10 -17.09 -3.19 -4.98
N LYS A 11 -16.50 -2.52 -5.98
CA LYS A 11 -16.70 -2.87 -7.39
C LYS A 11 -16.12 -4.25 -7.73
N LEU A 12 -15.01 -4.63 -7.11
CA LEU A 12 -14.36 -5.93 -7.29
C LEU A 12 -14.99 -7.06 -6.44
N GLY A 13 -15.88 -6.72 -5.49
CA GLY A 13 -16.48 -7.70 -4.58
C GLY A 13 -15.46 -8.32 -3.61
N VAL A 14 -14.42 -7.57 -3.23
CA VAL A 14 -13.35 -8.04 -2.33
C VAL A 14 -13.34 -7.28 -1.01
N PRO A 15 -12.79 -7.86 0.07
CA PRO A 15 -12.64 -7.15 1.34
C PRO A 15 -11.74 -5.91 1.20
N PHE A 16 -12.06 -4.87 1.97
CA PHE A 16 -11.22 -3.69 2.11
C PHE A 16 -10.45 -3.73 3.43
N VAL A 17 -9.13 -3.51 3.37
CA VAL A 17 -8.23 -3.52 4.53
C VAL A 17 -7.61 -2.12 4.68
N LEU A 18 -7.66 -1.59 5.90
CA LEU A 18 -7.11 -0.27 6.22
C LEU A 18 -5.66 -0.37 6.68
N ILE A 19 -4.82 0.44 6.07
CA ILE A 19 -3.47 0.76 6.55
C ILE A 19 -3.49 2.21 7.04
N ARG A 20 -2.99 2.46 8.24
CA ARG A 20 -3.08 3.76 8.91
C ARG A 20 -1.72 4.17 9.46
N LYS A 21 -1.51 5.48 9.67
CA LYS A 21 -0.38 5.96 10.49
C LYS A 21 -0.46 5.37 11.90
N LYS A 22 0.70 5.19 12.52
CA LYS A 22 0.86 4.71 13.90
C LYS A 22 -0.15 5.30 14.89
N GLY A 23 -0.70 4.45 15.76
CA GLY A 23 -1.57 4.84 16.87
C GLY A 23 -3.00 5.20 16.45
N LYS A 24 -3.42 4.82 15.24
CA LYS A 24 -4.79 5.04 14.74
C LYS A 24 -5.62 3.77 14.68
N LEU A 25 -5.02 2.59 14.85
CA LEU A 25 -5.72 1.32 14.89
C LEU A 25 -5.74 0.75 16.32
N PRO A 26 -6.84 0.13 16.75
CA PRO A 26 -6.83 -0.63 17.99
C PRO A 26 -5.97 -1.90 17.83
N PRO A 27 -5.21 -2.32 18.86
CA PRO A 27 -4.47 -3.58 18.82
C PRO A 27 -5.39 -4.80 18.71
N PRO A 28 -4.92 -5.93 18.16
CA PRO A 28 -3.55 -6.18 17.66
C PRO A 28 -3.31 -5.63 16.24
N PHE A 29 -2.06 -5.23 15.97
CA PHE A 29 -1.62 -4.72 14.67
C PHE A 29 -0.18 -5.13 14.34
N VAL A 30 0.12 -5.22 13.05
CA VAL A 30 1.48 -5.28 12.51
C VAL A 30 1.91 -3.90 12.05
N ALA A 31 3.20 -3.58 12.19
CA ALA A 31 3.74 -2.27 11.84
C ALA A 31 4.94 -2.33 10.90
N GLN A 32 5.13 -1.28 10.12
CA GLN A 32 6.27 -1.09 9.24
C GLN A 32 6.74 0.36 9.31
N LYS A 33 8.02 0.53 9.66
CA LYS A 33 8.72 1.81 9.60
C LYS A 33 9.30 2.03 8.20
N TYR A 34 9.36 3.29 7.78
CA TYR A 34 10.02 3.70 6.56
C TYR A 34 10.62 5.09 6.72
N ASP A 35 11.69 5.33 5.96
CA ASP A 35 12.45 6.56 6.04
C ASP A 35 11.80 7.68 5.22
N LEU A 36 11.90 8.89 5.75
CA LEU A 36 11.58 10.15 5.07
C LEU A 36 12.88 10.91 4.82
N GLU A 37 12.81 12.02 4.07
CA GLU A 37 13.95 12.93 3.90
C GLU A 37 14.50 13.42 5.25
N TYR A 38 13.58 13.68 6.19
CA TYR A 38 13.91 14.04 7.57
C TYR A 38 13.12 13.15 8.53
N GLY A 39 13.77 12.12 9.05
CA GLY A 39 13.22 11.22 10.06
C GLY A 39 12.60 9.95 9.49
N SER A 40 11.69 9.34 10.24
CA SER A 40 10.97 8.12 9.84
C SER A 40 9.50 8.23 10.19
N ALA A 41 8.68 7.49 9.46
CA ALA A 41 7.26 7.30 9.74
C ALA A 41 6.96 5.82 9.91
N GLU A 42 5.81 5.53 10.50
CA GLU A 42 5.36 4.17 10.78
C GLU A 42 3.88 4.03 10.42
N ILE A 43 3.57 2.96 9.69
CA ILE A 43 2.21 2.58 9.33
C ILE A 43 1.86 1.22 9.93
N GLU A 44 0.58 1.04 10.20
CA GLU A 44 -0.01 -0.10 10.89
C GLU A 44 -1.14 -0.71 10.06
N MET A 45 -1.28 -2.03 10.14
CA MET A 45 -2.40 -2.81 9.62
C MET A 45 -2.86 -3.77 10.71
N LYS A 46 -4.17 -4.01 10.81
CA LYS A 46 -4.69 -4.97 11.81
C LYS A 46 -4.15 -6.37 11.52
N GLU A 47 -3.66 -7.03 12.56
CA GLU A 47 -3.10 -8.38 12.47
C GLU A 47 -4.20 -9.39 12.08
N GLY A 48 -3.88 -10.31 11.18
CA GLY A 48 -4.78 -11.36 10.71
C GLY A 48 -5.91 -10.90 9.77
N GLN A 49 -5.99 -9.61 9.41
CA GLN A 49 -6.96 -9.15 8.41
C GLN A 49 -6.65 -9.68 7.00
N ILE A 50 -5.36 -9.88 6.70
CA ILE A 50 -4.89 -10.54 5.50
C ILE A 50 -4.39 -11.93 5.91
N LYS A 51 -4.74 -12.94 5.13
CA LYS A 51 -4.35 -14.33 5.36
C LYS A 51 -3.22 -14.75 4.41
N PRO A 52 -2.35 -15.68 4.82
CA PRO A 52 -1.32 -16.22 3.94
C PRO A 52 -1.89 -16.74 2.61
N GLY A 53 -1.15 -16.51 1.52
CA GLY A 53 -1.54 -16.91 0.16
C GLY A 53 -2.56 -15.99 -0.53
N GLN A 54 -3.11 -14.98 0.17
CA GLN A 54 -3.97 -13.99 -0.48
C GLN A 54 -3.17 -13.08 -1.42
N ARG A 55 -3.85 -12.62 -2.47
CA ARG A 55 -3.36 -11.61 -3.42
C ARG A 55 -3.99 -10.26 -3.07
N VAL A 56 -3.19 -9.22 -2.98
CA VAL A 56 -3.60 -7.91 -2.47
C VAL A 56 -3.31 -6.83 -3.50
N LEU A 57 -4.33 -6.03 -3.82
CA LEU A 57 -4.18 -4.78 -4.56
C LEU A 57 -3.99 -3.65 -3.54
N ILE A 58 -2.88 -2.92 -3.64
CA ILE A 58 -2.65 -1.71 -2.84
C ILE A 58 -3.07 -0.51 -3.67
N HIS A 59 -3.91 0.35 -3.10
CA HIS A 59 -4.39 1.55 -3.76
C HIS A 59 -4.05 2.82 -2.97
N ASP A 60 -3.54 3.83 -3.67
CA ASP A 60 -3.43 5.19 -3.16
C ASP A 60 -3.83 6.22 -4.22
N ASP A 61 -4.05 7.48 -3.85
CA ASP A 61 -4.40 8.53 -4.81
C ASP A 61 -3.20 8.96 -5.67
N LEU A 62 -2.01 9.08 -5.07
CA LEU A 62 -0.83 9.59 -5.76
C LEU A 62 0.44 8.79 -5.43
N LEU A 63 1.18 8.39 -6.46
CA LEU A 63 2.52 7.82 -6.36
C LEU A 63 3.58 8.91 -6.49
N ALA A 64 4.23 9.24 -5.37
CA ALA A 64 5.39 10.13 -5.33
C ALA A 64 6.70 9.32 -5.26
N THR A 65 7.39 9.33 -4.12
CA THR A 65 8.66 8.58 -3.92
C THR A 65 8.47 7.09 -3.64
N GLY A 66 7.21 6.63 -3.53
CA GLY A 66 6.83 5.24 -3.28
C GLY A 66 7.08 4.71 -1.86
N GLY A 67 7.62 5.51 -0.93
CA GLY A 67 8.02 5.02 0.41
C GLY A 67 6.86 4.45 1.24
N THR A 68 5.72 5.14 1.28
CA THR A 68 4.54 4.66 2.02
C THR A 68 3.94 3.40 1.39
N THR A 69 3.88 3.34 0.06
CA THR A 69 3.35 2.18 -0.67
C THR A 69 4.26 0.96 -0.54
N GLU A 70 5.58 1.15 -0.58
CA GLU A 70 6.56 0.11 -0.30
C GLU A 70 6.40 -0.43 1.12
N ALA A 71 6.25 0.44 2.12
CA ALA A 71 6.00 0.02 3.49
C ALA A 71 4.69 -0.78 3.61
N ALA A 72 3.65 -0.40 2.85
CA ALA A 72 2.38 -1.12 2.80
C ALA A 72 2.55 -2.52 2.16
N ALA A 73 3.35 -2.64 1.11
CA ALA A 73 3.67 -3.93 0.50
C ALA A 73 4.41 -4.86 1.47
N LEU A 74 5.37 -4.33 2.23
CA LEU A 74 6.07 -5.11 3.25
C LEU A 74 5.14 -5.56 4.39
N LEU A 75 4.13 -4.76 4.77
CA LEU A 75 3.10 -5.18 5.72
C LEU A 75 2.26 -6.35 5.18
N VAL A 76 1.94 -6.35 3.89
CA VAL A 76 1.22 -7.45 3.23
C VAL A 76 2.07 -8.73 3.25
N GLU A 77 3.34 -8.62 2.85
CA GLU A 77 4.28 -9.76 2.83
C GLU A 77 4.53 -10.34 4.23
N LYS A 78 4.62 -9.48 5.26
CA LYS A 78 4.71 -9.93 6.67
C LYS A 78 3.55 -10.80 7.12
N GLN A 79 2.38 -10.66 6.50
CA GLN A 79 1.21 -11.52 6.78
C GLN A 79 1.11 -12.73 5.85
N GLY A 80 2.18 -13.02 5.08
CA GLY A 80 2.27 -14.17 4.18
C GLY A 80 1.46 -14.03 2.88
N ALA A 81 1.00 -12.82 2.58
CA ALA A 81 0.28 -12.52 1.34
C ALA A 81 1.20 -11.89 0.29
N THR A 82 0.71 -11.79 -0.94
CA THR A 82 1.45 -11.23 -2.07
C THR A 82 0.76 -9.99 -2.59
N VAL A 83 1.54 -8.97 -2.95
CA VAL A 83 1.00 -7.80 -3.65
C VAL A 83 0.83 -8.18 -5.11
N SER A 84 -0.39 -8.11 -5.63
CA SER A 84 -0.69 -8.41 -7.04
C SER A 84 -0.68 -7.18 -7.93
N GLN A 85 -1.01 -6.02 -7.37
CA GLN A 85 -1.05 -4.75 -8.11
C GLN A 85 -0.89 -3.56 -7.17
N PHE A 86 -0.25 -2.50 -7.67
CA PHE A 86 -0.30 -1.15 -7.14
C PHE A 86 -1.16 -0.28 -8.05
N SER A 87 -2.14 0.42 -7.49
CA SER A 87 -3.09 1.24 -8.22
C SER A 87 -3.05 2.68 -7.72
N PHE A 88 -2.89 3.62 -8.65
CA PHE A 88 -2.84 5.05 -8.38
C PHE A 88 -3.70 5.84 -9.36
N LEU A 89 -4.24 6.98 -8.92
CA LEU A 89 -4.84 7.94 -9.86
C LEU A 89 -3.74 8.71 -10.58
N ILE A 90 -2.72 9.14 -9.85
CA ILE A 90 -1.65 10.00 -10.37
C ILE A 90 -0.29 9.40 -10.04
N GLY A 91 0.60 9.31 -11.02
CA GLY A 91 2.02 9.03 -10.86
C GLY A 91 2.89 10.26 -11.10
N LEU A 92 3.91 10.49 -10.28
CA LEU A 92 4.93 11.52 -10.49
C LEU A 92 6.24 10.87 -10.97
N ARG A 93 6.51 10.93 -12.28
CA ARG A 93 7.58 10.17 -12.95
C ARG A 93 8.97 10.47 -12.37
N ASP A 94 9.24 11.74 -12.12
CA ASP A 94 10.57 12.23 -11.72
C ASP A 94 10.94 11.89 -10.27
N LEU A 95 10.01 11.35 -9.47
CA LEU A 95 10.24 10.99 -8.08
C LEU A 95 10.63 9.52 -7.87
N GLY A 96 10.71 8.73 -8.95
CA GLY A 96 11.23 7.36 -8.92
C GLY A 96 10.37 6.34 -8.17
N GLY A 97 9.12 6.67 -7.84
CA GLY A 97 8.20 5.80 -7.11
C GLY A 97 7.96 4.46 -7.82
N ARG A 98 7.70 4.49 -9.13
CA ARG A 98 7.49 3.27 -9.94
C ARG A 98 8.67 2.30 -9.80
N LYS A 99 9.90 2.79 -10.05
CA LYS A 99 11.12 2.00 -9.96
C LYS A 99 11.31 1.34 -8.59
N LYS A 100 10.93 2.03 -7.51
CA LYS A 100 11.00 1.47 -6.16
C LYS A 100 10.05 0.28 -5.97
N LEU A 101 8.90 0.27 -6.64
CA LEU A 101 7.87 -0.77 -6.52
C LEU A 101 8.10 -1.97 -7.45
N GLU A 102 8.93 -1.85 -8.49
CA GLU A 102 9.22 -2.94 -9.44
C GLU A 102 9.75 -4.21 -8.76
N LYS A 103 10.47 -4.08 -7.64
CA LYS A 103 11.03 -5.22 -6.88
C LYS A 103 9.99 -6.20 -6.35
N PHE A 104 8.72 -5.79 -6.26
CA PHE A 104 7.63 -6.64 -5.80
C PHE A 104 7.05 -7.53 -6.92
N ASN A 105 7.50 -7.37 -8.17
CA ASN A 105 7.00 -8.10 -9.34
C ASN A 105 5.46 -8.04 -9.49
N ALA A 106 4.88 -6.92 -9.07
CA ALA A 106 3.44 -6.66 -9.15
C ALA A 106 3.15 -5.67 -10.29
N GLU A 107 1.94 -5.72 -10.85
CA GLU A 107 1.50 -4.73 -11.83
C GLU A 107 1.43 -3.33 -11.19
N ILE A 108 1.87 -2.28 -11.89
CA ILE A 108 1.77 -0.90 -11.44
C ILE A 108 0.88 -0.15 -12.42
N CYS A 109 -0.27 0.34 -11.94
CA CYS A 109 -1.27 1.05 -12.73
C CYS A 109 -1.41 2.49 -12.23
N GLU A 110 -1.21 3.45 -13.13
CA GLU A 110 -1.31 4.89 -12.91
C GLU A 110 -2.28 5.44 -13.97
N LEU A 111 -3.39 6.08 -13.57
CA LEU A 111 -4.37 6.59 -14.55
C LEU A 111 -3.86 7.85 -15.28
N LEU A 112 -3.15 8.70 -14.57
CA LEU A 112 -2.50 9.90 -15.07
C LEU A 112 -1.04 9.87 -14.65
N GLU A 113 -0.16 10.37 -15.52
CA GLU A 113 1.27 10.50 -15.24
C GLU A 113 1.68 11.94 -15.47
N TYR A 114 2.37 12.53 -14.48
CA TYR A 114 2.98 13.86 -14.52
C TYR A 114 4.48 13.79 -14.32
#